data_AF-A0A7X9XNP9-F1
#
_entry.id   AF-A0A7X9XNP9-F1
#
_cell.length_a   1.000
_cell.length_b   1.000
_cell.length_c   1.000
_cell.angle_alpha   90.00
_cell.angle_beta   90.00
_cell.angle_gamma   90.00
#
_symmetry.space_group_name_H-M   'P 1'
#
loop_
_entity.id
_entity.type
_entity.pdbx_description
1 polymer ?
#
loop_
_entity_poly.entity_id
_entity_poly.type
_entity_poly.pdbx_seq_one_letter_code
_entity_poly.pdbx_strand_id
1 'polypeptide(L)'
;GIGTGGTTGGGMGTGGTTGGGMGTGGTTGGGMGTGGTTSGGIGTGGTTAGGMGTGGTTGGGAGTGGTTRGESIVRNRLFFD
;
A
#
# COMPACT_ATOMS: atom_id res chain seq x y z
N GLY A 1 -7.11 2.29 -18.51
CA GLY A 1 -7.22 1.00 -19.25
C GLY A 1 -7.06 -0.15 -18.28
N ILE A 2 -7.21 -1.39 -18.74
CA ILE A 2 -6.86 -2.60 -17.96
C ILE A 2 -5.64 -3.25 -18.60
N GLY A 3 -4.60 -3.54 -17.82
CA GLY A 3 -3.36 -4.15 -18.30
C GLY A 3 -2.87 -5.32 -17.45
N THR A 4 -2.29 -6.32 -18.09
CA THR A 4 -1.76 -7.53 -17.44
C THR A 4 -0.31 -7.70 -17.87
N GLY A 5 0.64 -7.67 -16.92
CA GLY A 5 2.07 -7.78 -17.22
C GLY A 5 2.60 -6.61 -18.07
N GLY A 6 2.97 -5.51 -17.43
CA GLY A 6 3.49 -4.31 -18.10
C GLY A 6 3.28 -3.05 -17.29
N THR A 7 3.52 -1.88 -17.89
CA THR A 7 3.32 -0.58 -17.24
C THR A 7 2.05 0.09 -17.73
N THR A 8 1.17 0.49 -16.80
CA THR A 8 -0.06 1.24 -17.08
C THR A 8 -0.02 2.57 -16.33
N GLY A 9 -0.18 3.71 -17.01
CA GLY A 9 -0.16 5.05 -16.39
C GLY A 9 -1.50 5.50 -15.78
N GLY A 10 -2.48 4.59 -15.65
CA GLY A 10 -3.81 4.88 -15.11
C GLY A 10 -4.85 3.79 -15.37
N GLY A 11 -5.66 3.44 -14.37
CA GLY A 11 -6.71 2.42 -14.46
C GLY A 11 -6.40 1.19 -13.60
N MET A 12 -6.69 -0.02 -14.10
CA MET A 12 -6.48 -1.27 -13.35
C MET A 12 -5.33 -2.10 -13.94
N GLY A 13 -4.45 -2.65 -13.11
CA GLY A 13 -3.33 -3.48 -13.54
C GLY A 13 -3.11 -4.74 -12.71
N THR A 14 -2.60 -5.82 -13.32
CA THR A 14 -2.22 -7.05 -12.60
C THR A 14 -0.82 -7.52 -13.00
N GLY A 15 0.02 -7.85 -12.00
CA GLY A 15 1.36 -8.41 -12.19
C GLY A 15 2.37 -7.47 -12.85
N GLY A 16 2.08 -6.17 -12.89
CA GLY A 16 2.90 -5.14 -13.55
C GLY A 16 2.99 -3.84 -12.73
N THR A 17 3.42 -2.77 -13.37
CA THR A 17 3.52 -1.43 -12.75
C THR A 17 2.32 -0.58 -13.11
N THR A 18 1.64 0.00 -12.13
CA THR A 18 0.50 0.90 -12.32
C THR A 18 0.81 2.27 -11.72
N GLY A 19 0.95 3.30 -12.54
CA GLY A 19 1.05 4.69 -12.07
C GLY A 19 -0.35 5.29 -12.00
N GLY A 20 -0.90 5.49 -10.80
CA GLY A 20 -2.26 5.97 -10.58
C GLY A 20 -3.33 4.89 -10.86
N GLY A 21 -4.34 4.77 -9.98
CA GLY A 21 -5.41 3.78 -10.11
C GLY A 21 -5.24 2.55 -9.21
N MET A 22 -5.65 1.36 -9.68
CA MET A 22 -5.70 0.13 -8.88
C MET A 22 -4.77 -0.97 -9.43
N GLY A 23 -3.94 -1.58 -8.58
CA GLY A 23 -3.01 -2.65 -8.99
C GLY A 23 -3.08 -3.90 -8.11
N THR A 24 -2.82 -5.07 -8.68
CA THR A 24 -2.75 -6.35 -7.93
C THR A 24 -1.50 -7.15 -8.27
N GLY A 25 -0.78 -7.65 -7.25
CA GLY A 25 0.38 -8.52 -7.41
C GLY A 25 1.60 -7.86 -8.09
N GLY A 26 1.63 -6.54 -8.16
CA GLY A 26 2.69 -5.76 -8.83
C GLY A 26 3.01 -4.46 -8.08
N THR A 27 3.53 -3.46 -8.78
CA THR A 27 3.91 -2.16 -8.19
C THR A 27 2.86 -1.11 -8.53
N THR A 28 2.36 -0.37 -7.54
CA THR A 28 1.39 0.73 -7.72
C THR A 28 1.95 2.03 -7.16
N GLY A 29 2.02 3.10 -7.95
CA GLY A 29 2.41 4.44 -7.49
C GLY A 29 1.22 5.39 -7.48
N GLY A 30 0.89 6.03 -6.36
CA GLY A 30 -0.17 7.04 -6.27
C GLY A 30 -1.59 6.51 -6.48
N GLY A 31 -1.93 5.37 -5.86
CA GLY A 31 -3.23 4.69 -6.04
C GLY A 31 -3.48 3.59 -5.01
N MET A 32 -4.30 2.59 -5.35
CA MET A 32 -4.63 1.45 -4.48
C MET A 32 -3.95 0.16 -4.96
N GLY A 33 -3.20 -0.53 -4.11
CA GLY A 33 -2.51 -1.78 -4.45
C GLY A 33 -2.87 -2.95 -3.54
N THR A 34 -2.89 -4.18 -4.08
CA THR A 34 -3.15 -5.41 -3.31
C THR A 34 -2.11 -6.49 -3.60
N GLY A 35 -1.54 -7.09 -2.56
CA GLY A 35 -0.60 -8.23 -2.66
C GLY A 35 0.73 -7.90 -3.35
N GLY A 36 1.10 -6.61 -3.42
CA GLY A 36 2.30 -6.12 -4.09
C GLY A 36 2.90 -4.92 -3.38
N THR A 37 3.60 -4.05 -4.11
CA THR A 37 4.22 -2.84 -3.56
C THR A 37 3.41 -1.61 -3.93
N THR A 38 3.07 -0.77 -2.96
CA THR A 38 2.36 0.51 -3.15
C THR A 38 3.21 1.67 -2.65
N SER A 39 3.34 2.74 -3.42
CA SER A 39 4.05 3.97 -3.03
C SER A 39 3.14 5.18 -3.10
N GLY A 40 3.07 5.99 -2.03
CA GLY A 40 2.26 7.21 -1.98
C GLY A 40 0.75 7.00 -2.07
N GLY A 41 0.26 5.83 -1.64
CA GLY A 41 -1.14 5.41 -1.83
C GLY A 41 -1.64 4.45 -0.75
N ILE A 42 -2.66 3.65 -1.07
CA ILE A 42 -3.28 2.69 -0.13
C ILE A 42 -2.92 1.26 -0.54
N GLY A 43 -2.26 0.50 0.34
CA GLY A 43 -1.86 -0.89 0.08
C GLY A 43 -2.53 -1.91 1.00
N THR A 44 -2.86 -3.09 0.47
CA THR A 44 -3.42 -4.21 1.23
C THR A 44 -2.62 -5.50 1.02
N GLY A 45 -2.27 -6.20 2.10
CA GLY A 45 -1.60 -7.52 2.04
C GLY A 45 -0.21 -7.52 1.40
N GLY A 46 0.47 -6.37 1.33
CA GLY A 46 1.77 -6.20 0.68
C GLY A 46 2.63 -5.14 1.36
N THR A 47 3.50 -4.47 0.61
CA THR A 47 4.37 -3.41 1.12
C THR A 47 3.81 -2.04 0.71
N THR A 48 3.68 -1.11 1.66
CA THR A 48 3.25 0.27 1.41
C THR A 48 4.31 1.25 1.88
N ALA A 49 4.71 2.21 1.04
CA ALA A 49 5.64 3.28 1.39
C ALA A 49 4.97 4.66 1.25
N GLY A 50 5.07 5.52 2.26
CA GLY A 50 4.58 6.90 2.21
C GLY A 50 3.05 7.02 2.11
N GLY A 51 2.30 6.07 2.67
CA GLY A 51 0.84 5.99 2.53
C GLY A 51 0.16 5.12 3.58
N MET A 52 -1.04 4.60 3.30
CA MET A 52 -1.81 3.80 4.25
C MET A 52 -1.74 2.30 3.90
N GLY A 53 -1.29 1.46 4.83
CA GLY A 53 -1.19 0.01 4.62
C GLY A 53 -2.08 -0.81 5.54
N THR A 54 -2.60 -1.93 5.05
CA THR A 54 -3.36 -2.90 5.87
C THR A 54 -2.86 -4.33 5.67
N GLY A 55 -2.71 -5.09 6.75
CA GLY A 55 -2.36 -6.52 6.69
C GLY A 55 -0.98 -6.82 6.08
N GLY A 56 -0.08 -5.83 6.05
CA GLY A 56 1.22 -5.92 5.39
C GLY A 56 2.31 -5.08 6.07
N THR A 57 3.34 -4.69 5.33
CA THR A 57 4.40 -3.80 5.85
C THR A 57 4.15 -2.37 5.39
N THR A 58 4.14 -1.42 6.32
CA THR A 58 4.00 0.02 6.01
C THR A 58 5.23 0.79 6.45
N GLY A 59 5.80 1.61 5.58
CA GLY A 59 6.97 2.45 5.84
C GLY A 59 6.64 3.93 5.64
N GLY A 60 6.94 4.79 6.62
CA GLY A 60 6.75 6.25 6.51
C GLY A 60 5.30 6.67 6.29
N GLY A 61 4.35 5.93 6.88
CA GLY A 61 2.91 6.17 6.80
C GLY A 61 2.13 5.31 7.79
N ALA A 62 0.80 5.32 7.70
CA ALA A 62 -0.09 4.68 8.68
C ALA A 62 -0.38 3.22 8.32
N GLY A 63 -0.04 2.28 9.20
CA GLY A 63 -0.31 0.85 9.02
C GLY A 63 -1.29 0.29 10.05
N THR A 64 -2.21 -0.57 9.63
CA THR A 64 -3.16 -1.29 10.50
C THR A 64 -3.08 -2.80 10.28
N GLY A 65 -3.12 -3.58 11.37
CA GLY A 65 -3.14 -5.05 11.29
C GLY A 65 -1.90 -5.66 10.64
N GLY A 66 -0.78 -4.94 10.64
CA GLY A 66 0.49 -5.35 10.03
C GLY A 66 1.69 -4.70 10.71
N THR A 67 2.84 -4.70 10.05
CA THR A 67 4.07 -4.09 10.58
C THR A 67 4.21 -2.65 10.09
N THR A 68 4.28 -1.68 10.99
CA THR A 68 4.52 -0.27 10.64
C THR A 68 5.92 0.15 11.08
N ARG A 69 6.73 0.68 10.17
CA ARG A 69 8.07 1.21 10.42
C ARG A 69 8.11 2.70 10.07
N GLY A 70 8.58 3.53 10.99
CA GLY A 70 8.87 4.95 10.71
C GLY A 70 7.83 5.99 11.09
N GLU A 71 6.64 5.60 11.56
CA GLU A 71 5.69 6.51 12.20
C GLU A 71 5.53 6.08 13.66
N SER A 72 5.60 7.04 14.58
CA SER A 72 5.17 6.85 15.97
C SER A 72 3.73 6.36 15.91
N ILE A 73 3.51 5.05 16.09
CA ILE A 73 2.20 4.56 16.50
C ILE A 73 1.94 5.36 17.78
N VAL A 74 1.06 6.36 17.69
CA VAL A 74 0.45 6.99 18.85
C VAL A 74 -0.33 5.84 19.46
N ARG A 75 0.36 5.01 20.25
CA ARG A 75 -0.28 3.98 21.03
C ARG A 75 -1.18 4.80 21.92
N ASN A 76 -2.46 4.82 21.60
CA ASN A 76 -3.48 5.22 22.55
C ASN A 76 -3.38 4.16 23.65
N ARG A 77 -2.44 4.39 24.56
CA ARG A 77 -2.25 3.60 25.74
C ARG A 77 -3.42 4.02 26.61
N LEU A 78 -4.57 3.41 26.38
CA LEU A 78 -5.64 3.35 27.35
C LEU A 78 -5.07 2.55 28.51
N PHE A 79 -4.39 3.25 29.41
CA PHE A 79 -4.14 2.76 30.76
C PHE A 79 -5.53 2.65 31.40
N PHE A 80 -6.05 1.43 31.50
CA PHE A 80 -6.98 1.13 32.58
C PHE A 80 -6.09 0.66 33.74
N ASP A 81 -6.25 1.31 34.89
CA ASP A 81 -5.55 1.00 36.15
C ASP A 81 -5.59 -0.50 36.51
#